data_AF-A0A645GG72-F1
#
_entry.id   AF-A0A645GG72-F1
#
_cell.length_a   1.000
_cell.length_b   1.000
_cell.length_c   1.000
_cell.angle_alpha   90.00
_cell.angle_beta   90.00
_cell.angle_gamma   90.00
#
_symmetry.space_group_name_H-M   'P 1'
#
loop_
_entity.id
_entity.type
_entity.pdbx_description
1 polymer ?
#
loop_
_entity_poly.entity_id
_entity_poly.type
_entity_poly.pdbx_seq_one_letter_code
_entity_poly.pdbx_strand_id
1 'polypeptide(L)'
;MVRLKIETGLLEETFDAAEDEAAVSGALATVGNEAHRAAEREIVRAAITLVRDDLNAIPFKPKSGETLLLITPYANETASALYALNGLKAEGKVPEDVQLDTYVYRGKNEVDEDLGAKLERADYILLQTEMSGTASLLPGHWVTDLPAAVWDRVKKEGRQDRFVLASIGAPFDIVNYTDCPAVLLSYGCVGMSDADAASGVITGKYGPNLPALLRAVLGDFIPEGSIPVTIQASGHQ
;
A
#
# COMPACT_ATOMS: atom_id res chain seq x y z
N MET A 1 16.57 32.16 -17.52
CA MET A 1 17.42 31.72 -16.39
C MET A 1 17.65 32.82 -15.35
N VAL A 2 18.29 33.95 -15.69
CA VAL A 2 18.58 35.03 -14.71
C VAL A 2 17.31 35.59 -14.05
N ARG A 3 16.26 35.86 -14.84
CA ARG A 3 14.97 36.34 -14.34
C ARG A 3 14.34 35.43 -13.27
N LEU A 4 14.39 34.11 -13.47
CA LEU A 4 13.86 33.15 -12.50
C LEU A 4 14.61 33.23 -11.17
N LYS A 5 15.94 33.36 -11.19
CA LYS A 5 16.74 33.49 -9.97
C LYS A 5 16.46 34.78 -9.20
N ILE A 6 16.13 35.87 -9.90
CA ILE A 6 15.68 37.12 -9.26
C ILE A 6 14.32 36.90 -8.62
N GLU A 7 13.37 36.34 -9.37
CA GLU A 7 11.99 36.13 -8.91
C GLU A 7 11.91 35.18 -7.71
N THR A 8 12.82 34.21 -7.58
CA THR A 8 12.89 33.29 -6.44
C THR A 8 13.86 33.73 -5.33
N GLY A 9 14.42 34.95 -5.40
CA GLY A 9 15.34 35.48 -4.38
C GLY A 9 16.76 34.89 -4.36
N LEU A 10 17.06 33.91 -5.23
CA LEU A 10 18.31 33.15 -5.23
C LEU A 10 19.57 33.97 -5.58
N LEU A 11 19.44 35.17 -6.16
CA LEU A 11 20.61 36.03 -6.42
C LEU A 11 21.02 36.88 -5.21
N GLU A 12 20.14 37.02 -4.22
CA GLU A 12 20.40 37.81 -3.01
C GLU A 12 20.87 36.93 -1.85
N GLU A 13 20.67 35.60 -1.95
CA GLU A 13 21.12 34.65 -0.94
C GLU A 13 22.61 34.28 -1.11
N THR A 14 23.39 34.55 -0.06
CA THR A 14 24.74 34.01 0.12
C THR A 14 24.69 32.88 1.16
N PHE A 15 24.09 31.75 0.77
CA PHE A 15 23.92 30.61 1.67
C PHE A 15 25.12 29.67 1.60
N ASP A 16 25.81 29.47 2.73
CA ASP A 16 26.75 28.36 2.92
C ASP A 16 26.18 27.37 3.95
N ALA A 17 25.45 26.37 3.44
CA ALA A 17 24.68 25.42 4.22
C ALA A 17 25.50 24.60 5.22
N ALA A 18 26.79 24.40 4.95
CA ALA A 18 27.61 23.47 5.71
C ALA A 18 28.14 24.06 7.02
N GLU A 19 28.12 25.39 7.16
CA GLU A 19 28.67 26.11 8.34
C GLU A 19 27.59 26.84 9.15
N ASP A 20 26.32 26.82 8.71
CA ASP A 20 25.19 27.47 9.39
C ASP A 20 24.39 26.49 10.26
N GLU A 21 24.81 26.35 11.52
CA GLU A 21 24.14 25.53 12.54
C GLU A 21 22.66 25.92 12.75
N ALA A 22 22.31 27.20 12.59
CA ALA A 22 20.93 27.65 12.73
C ALA A 22 20.06 27.14 11.57
N ALA A 23 20.61 27.13 10.36
CA ALA A 23 19.95 26.54 9.19
C ALA A 23 19.76 25.03 9.34
N VAL A 24 20.79 24.31 9.81
CA VAL A 24 20.70 22.86 10.07
C VAL A 24 19.64 22.56 11.13
N SER A 25 19.66 23.28 12.26
CA SER A 25 18.68 23.12 13.34
C SER A 25 17.25 23.43 12.88
N GLY A 26 17.07 24.52 12.13
CA GLY A 26 15.78 24.89 11.54
C GLY A 26 15.24 23.85 10.57
N ALA A 27 16.11 23.27 9.74
CA ALA A 27 15.74 22.20 8.81
C ALA A 27 15.31 20.93 9.55
N LEU A 28 16.06 20.50 10.57
CA LEU A 28 15.73 19.32 11.38
C LEU A 28 14.40 19.46 12.14
N ALA A 29 14.05 20.69 12.57
CA ALA A 29 12.76 20.97 13.21
C ALA A 29 11.59 21.06 12.22
N THR A 30 11.86 21.35 10.95
CA THR A 30 10.83 21.63 9.94
C THR A 30 10.55 20.42 9.05
N VAL A 31 11.58 19.81 8.48
CA VAL A 31 11.44 18.73 7.49
C VAL A 31 10.84 17.49 8.14
N GLY A 32 9.70 17.02 7.63
CA GLY A 32 9.03 15.82 8.14
C GLY A 32 8.42 15.95 9.55
N ASN A 33 8.23 17.17 10.05
CA ASN A 33 7.58 17.42 11.34
C ASN A 33 6.12 16.88 11.41
N GLU A 34 5.53 16.92 12.61
CA GLU A 34 4.19 16.35 12.83
C GLU A 34 3.09 17.01 11.98
N ALA A 35 3.19 18.31 11.71
CA ALA A 35 2.22 18.99 10.86
C ALA A 35 2.29 18.47 9.41
N HIS A 36 3.50 18.24 8.88
CA HIS A 36 3.68 17.60 7.58
C HIS A 36 3.14 16.17 7.56
N ARG A 37 3.37 15.38 8.62
CA ARG A 37 2.85 14.02 8.73
C ARG A 37 1.33 13.98 8.87
N ALA A 38 0.73 14.95 9.56
CA ALA A 38 -0.72 15.08 9.63
C ALA A 38 -1.33 15.39 8.26
N ALA A 39 -0.76 16.36 7.53
CA ALA A 39 -1.20 16.69 6.18
C ALA A 39 -1.01 15.51 5.21
N GLU A 40 0.11 14.79 5.31
CA GLU A 40 0.37 13.56 4.54
C GLU A 40 -0.72 12.50 4.78
N ARG A 41 -1.07 12.24 6.05
CA ARG A 41 -2.14 11.32 6.43
C ARG A 41 -3.52 11.75 5.91
N GLU A 42 -3.82 13.05 5.94
CA GLU A 42 -5.08 13.59 5.41
C GLU A 42 -5.18 13.38 3.89
N ILE A 43 -4.15 13.78 3.16
CA ILE A 43 -4.10 13.67 1.69
C ILE A 43 -4.21 12.22 1.25
N VAL A 44 -3.46 11.31 1.89
CA VAL A 44 -3.48 9.91 1.49
C VAL A 44 -4.81 9.23 1.82
N ARG A 45 -5.45 9.56 2.96
CA ARG A 45 -6.78 9.03 3.31
C ARG A 45 -7.83 9.43 2.28
N ALA A 46 -7.80 10.68 1.83
CA ALA A 46 -8.67 11.18 0.78
C ALA A 46 -8.35 10.58 -0.61
N ALA A 47 -7.14 10.08 -0.82
CA ALA A 47 -6.71 9.48 -2.07
C ALA A 47 -7.04 7.99 -2.21
N ILE A 48 -7.12 7.21 -1.12
CA ILE A 48 -7.48 5.79 -1.22
C ILE A 48 -8.90 5.66 -1.81
N THR A 49 -9.03 4.87 -2.88
CA THR A 49 -10.29 4.72 -3.63
C THR A 49 -10.83 3.31 -3.44
N LEU A 50 -12.08 3.20 -2.99
CA LEU A 50 -12.85 1.97 -3.03
C LEU A 50 -13.52 1.83 -4.40
N VAL A 51 -13.11 0.82 -5.16
CA VAL A 51 -13.69 0.54 -6.49
C VAL A 51 -14.99 -0.25 -6.34
N ARG A 52 -14.99 -1.24 -5.45
CA ARG A 52 -16.15 -2.07 -5.11
C ARG A 52 -15.92 -2.85 -3.83
N ASP A 53 -17.01 -3.23 -3.17
CA ASP A 53 -17.05 -4.18 -2.06
C ASP A 53 -18.42 -4.88 -1.99
N ASP A 54 -18.65 -5.82 -2.90
CA ASP A 54 -19.97 -6.44 -3.09
C ASP A 54 -20.34 -7.44 -1.99
N LEU A 55 -19.35 -7.93 -1.24
CA LEU A 55 -19.52 -8.92 -0.18
C LEU A 55 -19.30 -8.36 1.23
N ASN A 56 -19.13 -7.04 1.36
CA ASN A 56 -18.77 -6.39 2.63
C ASN A 56 -17.51 -6.98 3.26
N ALA A 57 -16.51 -7.28 2.42
CA ALA A 57 -15.22 -7.76 2.89
C ALA A 57 -14.50 -6.66 3.68
N ILE A 58 -14.70 -5.38 3.34
CA ILE A 58 -14.08 -4.25 4.01
C ILE A 58 -15.10 -3.63 5.01
N PRO A 59 -14.70 -3.33 6.26
CA PRO A 59 -13.36 -3.55 6.80
C PRO A 59 -13.15 -4.97 7.30
N PHE A 60 -11.90 -5.45 7.19
CA PHE A 60 -11.41 -6.59 7.95
C PHE A 60 -11.49 -6.29 9.45
N LYS A 61 -11.99 -7.27 10.21
CA LYS A 61 -12.19 -7.17 11.66
C LYS A 61 -11.53 -8.36 12.35
N PRO A 62 -10.18 -8.47 12.28
CA PRO A 62 -9.47 -9.59 12.86
C PRO A 62 -9.67 -9.63 14.38
N LYS A 63 -9.93 -10.83 14.89
CA LYS A 63 -10.06 -11.11 16.31
C LYS A 63 -8.70 -11.49 16.89
N SER A 64 -8.66 -11.58 18.22
CA SER A 64 -7.48 -12.03 18.97
C SER A 64 -6.94 -13.34 18.38
N GLY A 65 -5.66 -13.35 18.01
CA GLY A 65 -4.96 -14.52 17.46
C GLY A 65 -5.22 -14.83 15.99
N GLU A 66 -6.10 -14.09 15.30
CA GLU A 66 -6.33 -14.25 13.86
C GLU A 66 -5.15 -13.70 13.04
N THR A 67 -4.97 -14.23 11.83
CA THR A 67 -3.85 -13.93 10.94
C THR A 67 -4.29 -13.16 9.71
N LEU A 68 -3.68 -12.00 9.48
CA LEU A 68 -3.72 -11.30 8.21
C LEU A 68 -2.54 -11.74 7.33
N LEU A 69 -2.83 -12.21 6.11
CA LEU A 69 -1.82 -12.46 5.10
C LEU A 69 -1.76 -11.31 4.11
N LEU A 70 -0.59 -10.67 4.01
CA LEU A 70 -0.23 -9.77 2.92
C LEU A 70 0.54 -10.52 1.84
N ILE A 71 0.04 -10.49 0.61
CA ILE A 71 0.74 -11.00 -0.57
C ILE A 71 1.09 -9.80 -1.45
N THR A 72 2.38 -9.58 -1.73
CA THR A 72 2.84 -8.33 -2.35
C THR A 72 4.02 -8.52 -3.32
N PRO A 73 4.20 -7.67 -4.34
CA PRO A 73 5.27 -7.80 -5.32
C PRO A 73 6.69 -7.77 -4.74
N TYR A 74 6.99 -6.84 -3.81
CA TYR A 74 8.34 -6.52 -3.35
C TYR A 74 8.46 -6.43 -1.81
N ALA A 75 9.66 -6.70 -1.30
CA ALA A 75 9.89 -6.80 0.15
C ALA A 75 9.69 -5.47 0.92
N ASN A 76 9.96 -4.32 0.32
CA ASN A 76 9.78 -3.03 1.01
C ASN A 76 8.31 -2.69 1.32
N GLU A 77 7.36 -3.36 0.67
CA GLU A 77 5.92 -3.15 0.88
C GLU A 77 5.45 -3.84 2.16
N THR A 78 6.07 -4.97 2.52
CA THR A 78 5.74 -5.71 3.74
C THR A 78 6.05 -4.89 5.01
N ALA A 79 7.16 -4.14 5.01
CA ALA A 79 7.52 -3.22 6.07
C ALA A 79 6.43 -2.16 6.32
N SER A 80 5.80 -1.67 5.25
CA SER A 80 4.75 -0.65 5.34
C SER A 80 3.48 -1.17 5.99
N ALA A 81 3.13 -2.44 5.72
CA ALA A 81 2.03 -3.11 6.39
C ALA A 81 2.33 -3.39 7.86
N LEU A 82 3.55 -3.80 8.20
CA LEU A 82 3.96 -3.96 9.59
C LEU A 82 3.84 -2.64 10.36
N TYR A 83 4.33 -1.53 9.78
CA TYR A 83 4.21 -0.20 10.37
C TYR A 83 2.76 0.18 10.66
N ALA A 84 1.86 0.01 9.69
CA ALA A 84 0.45 0.33 9.86
C ALA A 84 -0.25 -0.57 10.89
N LEU A 85 0.03 -1.88 10.89
CA LEU A 85 -0.55 -2.81 11.86
C LEU A 85 -0.09 -2.49 13.29
N ASN A 86 1.22 -2.23 13.48
CA ASN A 86 1.76 -1.84 14.78
C ASN A 86 1.14 -0.55 15.29
N GLY A 87 0.95 0.44 14.43
CA GLY A 87 0.24 1.68 14.77
C GLY A 87 -1.20 1.43 15.22
N LEU A 88 -1.94 0.57 14.51
CA LEU A 88 -3.33 0.24 14.88
C LEU A 88 -3.43 -0.56 16.18
N LYS A 89 -2.46 -1.42 16.48
CA LYS A 89 -2.35 -2.12 17.76
C LYS A 89 -2.09 -1.15 18.90
N ALA A 90 -1.09 -0.28 18.75
CA ALA A 90 -0.78 0.76 19.74
C ALA A 90 -1.95 1.73 19.99
N GLU A 91 -2.81 1.96 19.00
CA GLU A 91 -4.04 2.75 19.11
C GLU A 91 -5.23 1.96 19.70
N GLY A 92 -5.08 0.67 19.98
CA GLY A 92 -6.14 -0.21 20.50
C GLY A 92 -7.24 -0.53 19.49
N LYS A 93 -6.99 -0.32 18.19
CA LYS A 93 -7.96 -0.57 17.11
C LYS A 93 -7.91 -2.01 16.58
N VAL A 94 -6.78 -2.69 16.77
CA VAL A 94 -6.57 -4.09 16.42
C VAL A 94 -5.99 -4.82 17.64
N PRO A 95 -6.41 -6.06 17.95
CA PRO A 95 -5.83 -6.82 19.06
C PRO A 95 -4.32 -7.04 18.91
N GLU A 96 -3.59 -6.97 20.02
CA GLU A 96 -2.12 -7.07 20.07
C GLU A 96 -1.57 -8.36 19.48
N ASP A 97 -2.30 -9.46 19.59
CA ASP A 97 -1.92 -10.80 19.14
C ASP A 97 -2.38 -11.15 17.71
N VAL A 98 -3.02 -10.23 16.99
CA VAL A 98 -3.27 -10.38 15.54
C VAL A 98 -1.95 -10.53 14.81
N GLN A 99 -1.81 -11.55 13.98
CA GLN A 99 -0.57 -11.84 13.28
C GLN A 99 -0.55 -11.23 11.88
N LEU A 100 0.63 -10.83 11.43
CA LEU A 100 0.87 -10.46 10.04
C LEU A 100 1.81 -11.49 9.43
N ASP A 101 1.27 -12.29 8.52
CA ASP A 101 2.07 -13.06 7.59
C ASP A 101 2.28 -12.25 6.31
N THR A 102 3.45 -12.42 5.71
CA THR A 102 3.81 -11.73 4.47
C THR A 102 4.35 -12.73 3.45
N TYR A 103 4.02 -12.51 2.19
CA TYR A 103 4.58 -13.26 1.08
C TYR A 103 4.96 -12.33 -0.07
N VAL A 104 6.24 -12.35 -0.45
CA VAL A 104 6.77 -11.59 -1.57
C VAL A 104 6.81 -12.48 -2.80
N TYR A 105 6.04 -12.13 -3.82
CA TYR A 105 5.81 -13.01 -4.95
C TYR A 105 6.64 -12.70 -6.21
N ARG A 106 7.57 -11.73 -6.12
CA ARG A 106 8.41 -11.31 -7.25
C ARG A 106 8.93 -12.48 -8.10
N GLY A 107 8.53 -12.49 -9.38
CA GLY A 107 9.01 -13.48 -10.36
C GLY A 107 8.38 -14.86 -10.23
N LYS A 108 7.34 -15.04 -9.41
CA LYS A 108 6.59 -16.29 -9.26
C LYS A 108 5.24 -16.18 -9.98
N ASN A 109 4.91 -17.17 -10.81
CA ASN A 109 3.65 -17.21 -11.57
C ASN A 109 2.59 -18.11 -10.91
N GLU A 110 2.97 -18.95 -9.96
CA GLU A 110 2.11 -19.98 -9.38
C GLU A 110 2.16 -19.97 -7.86
N VAL A 111 1.12 -20.48 -7.22
CA VAL A 111 1.06 -20.67 -5.76
C VAL A 111 1.99 -21.83 -5.38
N ASP A 112 3.16 -21.52 -4.82
CA ASP A 112 4.07 -22.53 -4.28
C ASP A 112 3.58 -23.08 -2.92
N GLU A 113 4.28 -24.10 -2.41
CA GLU A 113 3.92 -24.76 -1.15
C GLU A 113 3.88 -23.77 0.04
N ASP A 114 4.82 -22.81 0.10
CA ASP A 114 4.85 -21.81 1.18
C ASP A 114 3.67 -20.85 1.12
N LEU A 115 3.35 -20.31 -0.07
CA LEU A 115 2.17 -19.47 -0.24
C LEU A 115 0.89 -20.26 0.04
N GLY A 116 0.83 -21.52 -0.40
CA GLY A 116 -0.30 -22.40 -0.15
C GLY A 116 -0.55 -22.60 1.34
N ALA A 117 0.49 -22.90 2.12
CA ALA A 117 0.39 -23.06 3.57
C ALA A 117 -0.02 -21.75 4.28
N LYS A 118 0.48 -20.60 3.81
CA LYS A 118 0.05 -19.28 4.34
C LYS A 118 -1.40 -18.98 4.03
N LEU A 119 -1.86 -19.25 2.81
CA LEU A 119 -3.26 -19.08 2.41
C LEU A 119 -4.18 -19.93 3.28
N GLU A 120 -3.82 -21.18 3.56
CA GLU A 120 -4.60 -22.08 4.43
C GLU A 120 -4.71 -21.58 5.87
N ARG A 121 -3.64 -20.96 6.39
CA ARG A 121 -3.60 -20.43 7.77
C ARG A 121 -4.30 -19.08 7.92
N ALA A 122 -4.25 -18.23 6.90
CA ALA A 122 -4.74 -16.86 7.00
C ALA A 122 -6.24 -16.82 7.32
N ASP A 123 -6.68 -15.84 8.13
CA ASP A 123 -8.10 -15.53 8.34
C ASP A 123 -8.59 -14.45 7.38
N TYR A 124 -7.68 -13.56 6.99
CA TYR A 124 -7.89 -12.45 6.07
C TYR A 124 -6.73 -12.37 5.08
N ILE A 125 -7.03 -12.02 3.82
CA ILE A 125 -6.03 -11.98 2.74
C ILE A 125 -6.10 -10.62 2.05
N LEU A 126 -4.98 -9.89 2.08
CA LEU A 126 -4.76 -8.69 1.28
C LEU A 126 -3.74 -9.02 0.19
N LEU A 127 -4.18 -8.97 -1.06
CA LEU A 127 -3.33 -9.17 -2.24
C LEU A 127 -3.07 -7.84 -2.92
N GLN A 128 -1.80 -7.45 -3.01
CA GLN A 128 -1.36 -6.24 -3.69
C GLN A 128 -0.87 -6.57 -5.10
N THR A 129 -1.24 -5.75 -6.08
CA THR A 129 -0.74 -5.82 -7.45
C THR A 129 -0.06 -4.50 -7.84
N GLU A 130 1.06 -4.61 -8.55
CA GLU A 130 1.81 -3.46 -9.05
C GLU A 130 2.20 -3.67 -10.52
N MET A 131 1.42 -3.10 -11.44
CA MET A 131 1.84 -3.08 -12.83
C MET A 131 3.02 -2.12 -13.07
N SER A 132 3.95 -2.55 -13.91
CA SER A 132 5.11 -1.76 -14.36
C SER A 132 5.00 -1.34 -15.83
N GLY A 133 3.97 -1.81 -16.54
CA GLY A 133 3.68 -1.46 -17.93
C GLY A 133 2.60 -2.36 -18.52
N THR A 134 2.27 -2.18 -19.81
CA THR A 134 1.22 -3.00 -20.46
C THR A 134 1.57 -4.48 -20.54
N ALA A 135 2.86 -4.82 -20.69
CA ALA A 135 3.31 -6.21 -20.73
C ALA A 135 3.03 -6.96 -19.42
N SER A 136 3.01 -6.27 -18.28
CA SER A 136 2.72 -6.92 -16.99
C SER A 136 1.26 -7.31 -16.80
N LEU A 137 0.37 -6.81 -17.67
CA LEU A 137 -1.07 -7.12 -17.69
C LEU A 137 -1.41 -8.38 -18.48
N LEU A 138 -0.46 -8.91 -19.26
CA LEU A 138 -0.69 -10.04 -20.14
C LEU A 138 -0.56 -11.37 -19.38
N PRO A 139 -1.34 -12.41 -19.77
CA PRO A 139 -1.10 -13.77 -19.29
C PRO A 139 0.35 -14.21 -19.54
N GLY A 140 0.91 -14.98 -18.61
CA GLY A 140 2.32 -15.41 -18.64
C GLY A 140 3.26 -14.49 -17.86
N HIS A 141 2.76 -13.38 -17.31
CA HIS A 141 3.55 -12.45 -16.51
C HIS A 141 3.22 -12.58 -15.02
N TRP A 142 4.24 -12.70 -14.17
CA TRP A 142 4.09 -12.98 -12.73
C TRP A 142 3.25 -11.96 -11.95
N VAL A 143 3.27 -10.70 -12.38
CA VAL A 143 2.41 -9.63 -11.82
C VAL A 143 0.92 -9.91 -12.05
N THR A 144 0.56 -10.65 -13.09
CA THR A 144 -0.83 -11.02 -13.41
C THR A 144 -1.14 -12.45 -12.97
N ASP A 145 -0.27 -13.42 -13.32
CA ASP A 145 -0.54 -14.84 -13.19
C ASP A 145 -0.66 -15.29 -11.73
N LEU A 146 0.27 -14.89 -10.85
CA LEU A 146 0.20 -15.32 -9.45
C LEU A 146 -0.98 -14.70 -8.72
N PRO A 147 -1.28 -13.39 -8.86
CA PRO A 147 -2.48 -12.84 -8.25
C PRO A 147 -3.77 -13.49 -8.79
N ALA A 148 -3.81 -13.86 -10.08
CA ALA A 148 -4.94 -14.61 -10.64
C ALA A 148 -5.05 -16.02 -10.02
N ALA A 149 -3.93 -16.73 -9.84
CA ALA A 149 -3.91 -18.04 -9.20
C ALA A 149 -4.35 -17.98 -7.73
N VAL A 150 -3.93 -16.95 -6.98
CA VAL A 150 -4.37 -16.69 -5.61
C VAL A 150 -5.89 -16.44 -5.59
N TRP A 151 -6.38 -15.57 -6.48
CA TRP A 151 -7.80 -15.26 -6.56
C TRP A 151 -8.65 -16.49 -6.91
N ASP A 152 -8.22 -17.29 -7.88
CA ASP A 152 -8.90 -18.53 -8.25
C ASP A 152 -8.96 -19.53 -7.10
N ARG A 153 -7.90 -19.61 -6.29
CA ARG A 153 -7.89 -20.44 -5.09
C ARG A 153 -8.88 -19.92 -4.04
N VAL A 154 -8.87 -18.62 -3.74
CA VAL A 154 -9.81 -17.98 -2.80
C VAL A 154 -11.27 -18.20 -3.22
N LYS A 155 -11.58 -18.08 -4.51
CA LYS A 155 -12.90 -18.39 -5.06
C LYS A 155 -13.29 -19.85 -4.81
N LYS A 156 -12.40 -20.80 -5.13
CA LYS A 156 -12.65 -22.24 -4.94
C LYS A 156 -12.88 -22.60 -3.48
N GLU A 157 -12.21 -21.91 -2.55
CA GLU A 157 -12.36 -22.10 -1.11
C GLU A 157 -13.58 -21.36 -0.52
N GLY A 158 -14.25 -20.51 -1.29
CA GLY A 158 -15.43 -19.76 -0.83
C GLY A 158 -15.11 -18.65 0.19
N ARG A 159 -13.91 -18.07 0.12
CA ARG A 159 -13.39 -17.10 1.11
C ARG A 159 -13.39 -15.65 0.61
N GLN A 160 -14.28 -15.36 -0.33
CA GLN A 160 -14.30 -14.09 -1.06
C GLN A 160 -14.66 -12.89 -0.16
N ASP A 161 -15.37 -13.11 0.94
CA ASP A 161 -15.71 -12.13 1.98
C ASP A 161 -14.52 -11.80 2.91
N ARG A 162 -13.39 -12.51 2.77
CA ARG A 162 -12.17 -12.32 3.56
C ARG A 162 -10.97 -11.90 2.71
N PHE A 163 -11.23 -11.51 1.47
CA PHE A 163 -10.20 -11.22 0.48
C PHE A 163 -10.38 -9.82 -0.08
N VAL A 164 -9.28 -9.08 -0.15
CA VAL A 164 -9.22 -7.77 -0.80
C VAL A 164 -8.06 -7.78 -1.79
N LEU A 165 -8.34 -7.36 -3.02
CA LEU A 165 -7.32 -7.02 -4.00
C LEU A 165 -7.06 -5.52 -3.99
N ALA A 166 -5.80 -5.11 -3.99
CA ALA A 166 -5.43 -3.71 -4.03
C ALA A 166 -4.38 -3.43 -5.11
N SER A 167 -4.71 -2.56 -6.06
CA SER A 167 -3.70 -2.01 -6.97
C SER A 167 -2.92 -0.92 -6.25
N ILE A 168 -1.61 -1.11 -6.17
CA ILE A 168 -0.71 -0.23 -5.40
C ILE A 168 0.10 0.72 -6.27
N GLY A 169 0.00 0.63 -7.60
CA GLY A 169 0.71 1.51 -8.52
C GLY A 169 -0.25 2.23 -9.47
N ALA A 170 0.02 2.12 -10.77
CA ALA A 170 -0.93 2.55 -11.78
C ALA A 170 -2.18 1.64 -11.73
N PRO A 171 -3.40 2.21 -11.79
CA PRO A 171 -4.62 1.49 -11.41
C PRO A 171 -5.17 0.56 -12.50
N PHE A 172 -4.45 0.34 -13.60
CA PHE A 172 -5.01 -0.32 -14.78
C PHE A 172 -4.99 -1.85 -14.69
N ASP A 173 -4.29 -2.42 -13.73
CA ASP A 173 -4.24 -3.88 -13.50
C ASP A 173 -5.54 -4.47 -12.95
N ILE A 174 -6.42 -3.64 -12.37
CA ILE A 174 -7.73 -4.12 -11.89
C ILE A 174 -8.61 -4.71 -13.00
N VAL A 175 -8.32 -4.41 -14.27
CA VAL A 175 -9.04 -5.00 -15.43
C VAL A 175 -8.89 -6.52 -15.50
N ASN A 176 -7.84 -7.08 -14.88
CA ASN A 176 -7.62 -8.52 -14.82
C ASN A 176 -8.44 -9.21 -13.70
N TYR A 177 -9.13 -8.45 -12.85
CA TYR A 177 -9.81 -8.93 -11.65
C TYR A 177 -11.25 -8.40 -11.53
N THR A 178 -11.94 -8.29 -12.66
CA THR A 178 -13.31 -7.74 -12.73
C THR A 178 -14.38 -8.57 -12.03
N ASP A 179 -14.07 -9.80 -11.61
CA ASP A 179 -14.93 -10.66 -10.79
C ASP A 179 -14.56 -10.64 -9.29
N CYS A 180 -13.47 -9.96 -8.90
CA CYS A 180 -13.10 -9.79 -7.50
C CYS A 180 -14.10 -8.85 -6.79
N PRO A 181 -14.72 -9.25 -5.67
CA PRO A 181 -15.81 -8.50 -5.05
C PRO A 181 -15.33 -7.30 -4.24
N ALA A 182 -14.08 -7.29 -3.78
CA ALA A 182 -13.51 -6.18 -3.02
C ALA A 182 -12.20 -5.71 -3.65
N VAL A 183 -12.18 -4.46 -4.12
CA VAL A 183 -11.05 -3.87 -4.84
C VAL A 183 -10.77 -2.44 -4.36
N LEU A 184 -9.53 -2.17 -4.00
CA LEU A 184 -9.02 -0.85 -3.61
C LEU A 184 -7.93 -0.36 -4.57
N LEU A 185 -7.74 0.96 -4.63
CA LEU A 185 -6.61 1.60 -5.29
C LEU A 185 -5.89 2.49 -4.28
N SER A 186 -4.56 2.39 -4.22
CA SER A 186 -3.73 3.26 -3.36
C SER A 186 -2.81 4.21 -4.11
N TYR A 187 -2.57 4.00 -5.41
CA TYR A 187 -1.80 4.91 -6.28
C TYR A 187 -0.33 5.16 -5.87
N GLY A 188 0.27 4.33 -5.00
CA GLY A 188 1.67 4.44 -4.62
C GLY A 188 2.24 3.17 -3.99
N CYS A 189 3.30 2.63 -4.60
CA CYS A 189 4.00 1.40 -4.19
C CYS A 189 5.28 1.66 -3.38
N VAL A 190 5.56 2.93 -3.05
CA VAL A 190 6.74 3.29 -2.28
C VAL A 190 6.59 2.76 -0.85
N GLY A 191 7.42 1.78 -0.50
CA GLY A 191 7.48 1.23 0.84
C GLY A 191 8.44 1.96 1.78
N MET A 192 8.84 1.28 2.85
CA MET A 192 9.76 1.79 3.88
C MET A 192 10.78 0.73 4.32
N SER A 193 11.69 1.10 5.22
CA SER A 193 12.66 0.16 5.81
C SER A 193 12.05 -0.63 6.96
N ASP A 194 12.54 -1.85 7.20
CA ASP A 194 12.12 -2.67 8.34
C ASP A 194 12.44 -2.00 9.68
N ALA A 195 13.55 -1.27 9.76
CA ALA A 195 13.97 -0.55 10.96
C ALA A 195 13.00 0.59 11.31
N ASP A 196 12.57 1.36 10.32
CA ASP A 196 11.56 2.41 10.51
C ASP A 196 10.21 1.80 10.87
N ALA A 197 9.83 0.68 10.24
CA ALA A 197 8.58 -0.01 10.52
C ALA A 197 8.53 -0.58 11.94
N ALA A 198 9.63 -1.16 12.43
CA ALA A 198 9.74 -1.72 13.77
C ALA A 198 9.80 -0.63 14.85
N SER A 199 10.48 0.49 14.58
CA SER A 199 10.60 1.59 15.55
C SER A 199 9.38 2.51 15.59
N GLY A 200 8.59 2.56 14.52
CA GLY A 200 7.51 3.53 14.35
C GLY A 200 8.00 4.93 13.95
N VAL A 201 9.31 5.12 13.73
CA VAL A 201 9.93 6.40 13.40
C VAL A 201 10.40 6.37 11.94
N ILE A 202 9.97 7.37 11.15
CA ILE A 202 10.35 7.50 9.75
C ILE A 202 11.67 8.26 9.67
N THR A 203 12.75 7.58 9.32
CA THR A 203 14.10 8.17 9.22
C THR A 203 14.65 8.18 7.80
N GLY A 204 14.03 7.44 6.87
CA GLY A 204 14.47 7.37 5.48
C GLY A 204 13.33 7.35 4.46
N LYS A 205 13.51 6.52 3.43
CA LYS A 205 12.54 6.34 2.34
C LYS A 205 11.19 5.87 2.93
N TYR A 206 10.12 6.56 2.56
CA TYR A 206 8.77 6.29 3.03
C TYR A 206 7.75 6.70 1.97
N GLY A 207 6.72 5.88 1.78
CA GLY A 207 5.52 6.24 1.04
C GLY A 207 4.27 6.06 1.91
N PRO A 208 3.36 7.03 1.96
CA PRO A 208 2.21 6.99 2.86
C PRO A 208 1.07 6.08 2.37
N ASN A 209 1.06 5.73 1.08
CA ASN A 209 -0.04 5.03 0.41
C ASN A 209 -0.24 3.59 0.93
N LEU A 210 0.83 2.83 1.12
CA LEU A 210 0.72 1.44 1.59
C LEU A 210 0.28 1.34 3.06
N PRO A 211 0.82 2.14 4.01
CA PRO A 211 0.28 2.19 5.36
C PRO A 211 -1.20 2.61 5.40
N ALA A 212 -1.57 3.61 4.60
CA ALA A 212 -2.95 4.08 4.51
C ALA A 212 -3.89 3.03 3.92
N LEU A 213 -3.45 2.28 2.91
CA LEU A 213 -4.18 1.17 2.34
C LEU A 213 -4.51 0.11 3.40
N LEU A 214 -3.52 -0.33 4.18
CA LEU A 214 -3.77 -1.31 5.22
C LEU A 214 -4.74 -0.78 6.29
N ARG A 215 -4.58 0.50 6.67
CA ARG A 215 -5.49 1.18 7.60
C ARG A 215 -6.93 1.23 7.09
N ALA A 216 -7.14 1.52 5.80
CA ALA A 216 -8.45 1.48 5.17
C ALA A 216 -9.05 0.07 5.21
N VAL A 217 -8.27 -0.95 4.83
CA VAL A 217 -8.69 -2.35 4.86
C VAL A 217 -9.12 -2.78 6.26
N LEU A 218 -8.43 -2.32 7.31
CA LEU A 218 -8.76 -2.60 8.72
C LEU A 218 -9.78 -1.63 9.34
N GLY A 219 -10.39 -0.75 8.54
CA GLY A 219 -11.51 0.10 8.98
C GLY A 219 -11.13 1.31 9.83
N ASP A 220 -9.88 1.76 9.79
CA ASP A 220 -9.46 3.01 10.44
C ASP A 220 -10.13 4.25 9.81
N PHE A 221 -10.55 4.12 8.56
CA PHE A 221 -11.31 5.11 7.83
C PHE A 221 -12.04 4.50 6.64
N ILE A 222 -13.03 5.23 6.15
CA ILE A 222 -13.76 4.87 4.93
C ILE A 222 -13.03 5.53 3.75
N PRO A 223 -12.62 4.77 2.72
CA PRO A 223 -12.05 5.35 1.50
C PRO A 223 -13.03 6.30 0.80
N GLU A 224 -12.55 7.49 0.43
CA GLU A 224 -13.34 8.54 -0.23
C GLU A 224 -12.80 8.92 -1.62
N GLY A 225 -11.68 8.32 -2.03
CA GLY A 225 -11.04 8.58 -3.30
C GLY A 225 -11.94 8.25 -4.49
N SER A 226 -11.71 8.96 -5.58
CA SER A 226 -12.35 8.72 -6.87
C SER A 226 -11.30 8.42 -7.92
N ILE A 227 -11.61 7.53 -8.86
CA ILE A 227 -10.67 7.15 -9.92
C ILE A 227 -10.40 8.37 -10.82
N PRO A 228 -9.15 8.88 -10.90
CA PRO A 228 -8.85 10.12 -11.62
C PRO A 228 -8.61 9.90 -13.12
N VAL A 229 -8.73 8.65 -13.59
CA VAL A 229 -8.42 8.22 -14.95
C VAL A 229 -9.47 7.22 -15.44
N THR A 230 -9.66 7.14 -16.76
CA THR A 230 -10.49 6.08 -17.35
C THR A 230 -9.73 4.77 -17.31
N ILE A 231 -10.34 3.75 -16.69
CA ILE A 231 -9.85 2.37 -16.73
C ILE A 231 -10.69 1.63 -17.77
N GLN A 232 -10.11 1.38 -18.94
CA GLN A 232 -10.75 0.58 -19.96
C GLN A 232 -10.25 -0.86 -19.86
N ALA A 233 -11.16 -1.81 -19.63
CA ALA A 233 -10.88 -3.19 -19.96
C ALA A 233 -10.61 -3.23 -21.48
N SER A 234 -9.54 -3.89 -21.91
CA SER A 234 -9.27 -4.12 -23.32
C SER A 234 -10.46 -4.85 -23.94
N GLY A 235 -11.32 -4.09 -24.61
CA GLY A 235 -12.48 -4.61 -25.33
C GLY A 235 -12.02 -5.53 -26.44
N HIS A 236 -12.75 -6.63 -26.61
CA HIS A 236 -12.69 -7.50 -27.77
C HIS A 236 -12.68 -6.66 -29.05
N GLN A 237 -11.67 -6.87 -29.90
CA GLN A 237 -11.79 -6.66 -31.35
C GLN A 237 -11.87 -8.03 -32.00
#